data_AF-A0A9P5NJN3-F1
#
_entry.id   AF-A0A9P5NJN3-F1
#
_cell.length_a   1.000
_cell.length_b   1.000
_cell.length_c   1.000
_cell.angle_alpha   90.00
_cell.angle_beta   90.00
_cell.angle_gamma   90.00
#
_symmetry.space_group_name_H-M   'P 1'
#
loop_
_entity.id
_entity.type
_entity.pdbx_description
1 polymer ?
#
loop_
_entity_poly.entity_id
_entity_poly.type
_entity_poly.pdbx_seq_one_letter_code
_entity_poly.pdbx_strand_id
1 'polypeptide(L)'
;MEDDDEDVPPGILPAGTGPDSEPSEVSSSMPSTQLSVPVESIDEFIKSTPIGHDIIIYTQLLATKNKLNNMVKASLAFTVSQPLMNIIMHDHVHVPNNIDLNVFAKKVINSAIKEELTQAHSKIKKAIRASFRDSDSSLETIYSLALNVITNTQLAAIPALCAWLALLCALFIKDISNGDPKYWNKVDEQLLEIRTKAGQDKDKIKCAFK
;
A
#
# COMPACT_ATOMS: atom_id res chain seq x y z
N MET A 1 55.47 12.24 -16.80
CA MET A 1 54.26 12.13 -15.97
C MET A 1 53.19 11.61 -16.89
N GLU A 2 53.42 10.41 -17.43
CA GLU A 2 53.16 9.10 -16.77
C GLU A 2 51.66 8.90 -16.64
N ASP A 3 51.15 8.35 -17.74
CA ASP A 3 49.90 7.62 -17.88
C ASP A 3 49.96 6.38 -16.98
N ASP A 4 48.95 6.17 -16.13
CA ASP A 4 48.70 4.90 -15.47
C ASP A 4 47.26 4.47 -15.78
N ASP A 5 47.17 3.55 -16.73
CA ASP A 5 46.03 2.70 -17.05
C ASP A 5 45.80 1.71 -15.88
N GLU A 6 44.62 1.75 -15.25
CA GLU A 6 44.18 0.66 -14.36
C GLU A 6 43.17 -0.25 -15.05
N ASP A 7 43.65 -1.49 -15.20
CA ASP A 7 43.09 -2.71 -15.74
C ASP A 7 41.87 -3.20 -14.94
N VAL A 8 40.74 -3.49 -15.59
CA VAL A 8 39.56 -4.11 -14.95
C VAL A 8 39.31 -5.49 -15.58
N PRO A 9 39.30 -6.58 -14.79
CA PRO A 9 39.18 -7.94 -15.31
C PRO A 9 37.73 -8.35 -15.66
N PRO A 10 37.52 -9.24 -16.65
CA PRO A 10 36.19 -9.67 -17.09
C PRO A 10 35.69 -10.89 -16.30
N GLY A 11 34.53 -10.74 -15.65
CA GLY A 11 33.81 -11.81 -14.94
C GLY A 11 32.65 -12.38 -15.76
N ILE A 12 32.71 -13.68 -16.04
CA ILE A 12 31.84 -14.50 -16.90
C ILE A 12 30.59 -15.03 -16.13
N LEU A 13 29.42 -14.92 -16.79
CA LEU A 13 28.19 -15.78 -16.88
C LEU A 13 27.91 -16.88 -15.80
N PRO A 14 26.63 -17.27 -15.48
CA PRO A 14 25.68 -17.77 -16.49
C PRO A 14 24.15 -17.65 -16.26
N ALA A 15 23.47 -18.09 -17.33
CA ALA A 15 22.06 -18.36 -17.54
C ALA A 15 21.37 -19.24 -16.47
N GLY A 16 20.09 -18.92 -16.22
CA GLY A 16 19.13 -19.75 -15.50
C GLY A 16 17.78 -19.75 -16.21
N THR A 17 17.32 -20.96 -16.55
CA THR A 17 16.26 -21.29 -17.50
C THR A 17 15.04 -21.84 -16.78
N GLY A 18 13.84 -21.32 -17.08
CA GLY A 18 12.50 -21.96 -16.94
C GLY A 18 11.95 -22.20 -15.51
N PRO A 19 10.67 -22.62 -15.35
CA PRO A 19 9.64 -22.93 -16.36
C PRO A 19 8.28 -22.25 -16.12
N ASP A 20 7.40 -22.45 -17.11
CA ASP A 20 5.95 -22.22 -17.13
C ASP A 20 5.21 -22.76 -15.90
N SER A 21 4.18 -22.02 -15.46
CA SER A 21 3.03 -22.55 -14.72
C SER A 21 1.83 -21.60 -14.83
N GLU A 22 0.95 -21.85 -15.79
CA GLU A 22 -0.49 -21.63 -15.63
C GLU A 22 -0.98 -22.48 -14.44
N PRO A 23 -1.95 -21.99 -13.65
CA PRO A 23 -3.28 -22.58 -13.82
C PRO A 23 -4.47 -21.64 -13.53
N SER A 24 -5.49 -21.82 -14.38
CA SER A 24 -6.88 -22.10 -14.00
C SER A 24 -7.71 -21.02 -13.29
N GLU A 25 -8.68 -20.53 -14.06
CA GLU A 25 -9.97 -20.02 -13.61
C GLU A 25 -10.64 -21.01 -12.65
N VAL A 26 -10.90 -20.58 -11.41
CA VAL A 26 -11.84 -21.26 -10.50
C VAL A 26 -13.01 -20.33 -10.25
N SER A 27 -14.07 -20.55 -11.02
CA SER A 27 -15.40 -20.01 -10.79
C SER A 27 -15.97 -20.66 -9.52
N SER A 28 -15.86 -19.98 -8.39
CA SER A 28 -16.43 -20.42 -7.11
C SER A 28 -17.80 -19.77 -6.89
N SER A 29 -18.82 -20.43 -7.43
CA SER A 29 -20.22 -20.22 -7.05
C SER A 29 -20.38 -20.49 -5.54
N MET A 30 -20.67 -19.45 -4.76
CA MET A 30 -20.97 -19.60 -3.34
C MET A 30 -22.39 -20.15 -3.15
N PRO A 31 -22.56 -21.29 -2.45
CA PRO A 31 -23.87 -21.72 -2.01
C PRO A 31 -24.35 -20.81 -0.88
N SER A 32 -25.25 -19.89 -1.22
CA SER A 32 -26.04 -19.13 -0.26
C SER A 32 -26.91 -20.08 0.55
N THR A 33 -26.32 -20.66 1.60
CA THR A 33 -27.06 -21.44 2.60
C THR A 33 -27.73 -20.43 3.51
N GLN A 34 -28.95 -20.00 3.14
CA GLN A 34 -29.82 -19.28 4.04
C GLN A 34 -30.17 -20.21 5.21
N LEU A 35 -29.52 -19.99 6.35
CA LEU A 35 -29.99 -20.53 7.61
C LEU A 35 -31.23 -19.73 8.01
N SER A 36 -32.39 -20.26 7.63
CA SER A 36 -33.64 -19.97 8.31
C SER A 36 -33.44 -20.30 9.78
N VAL A 37 -33.28 -19.27 10.61
CA VAL A 37 -33.43 -19.45 12.06
C VAL A 37 -34.87 -19.94 12.23
N PRO A 38 -35.10 -21.16 12.76
CA PRO A 38 -36.45 -21.61 13.04
C PRO A 38 -37.04 -20.59 14.02
N VAL A 39 -38.10 -19.90 13.59
CA VAL A 39 -38.88 -19.00 14.46
C VAL A 39 -39.73 -19.82 15.46
N GLU A 40 -39.68 -21.15 15.34
CA GLU A 40 -40.03 -22.08 16.40
C GLU A 40 -39.03 -21.89 17.57
N SER A 41 -39.38 -21.40 18.75
CA SER A 41 -40.69 -21.08 19.29
C SER A 41 -40.44 -20.21 20.53
N ILE A 42 -40.62 -18.90 20.39
CA ILE A 42 -40.57 -17.98 21.55
C ILE A 42 -41.59 -18.42 22.60
N ASP A 43 -42.72 -18.98 22.17
CA ASP A 43 -43.75 -19.53 23.05
C ASP A 43 -43.30 -20.76 23.85
N GLU A 44 -42.46 -21.61 23.27
CA GLU A 44 -41.90 -22.79 23.96
C GLU A 44 -40.81 -22.38 24.94
N PHE A 45 -40.03 -21.35 24.60
CA PHE A 45 -39.13 -20.71 25.55
C PHE A 45 -39.92 -20.14 26.74
N ILE A 46 -40.96 -19.32 26.50
CA ILE A 46 -41.78 -18.72 27.58
C ILE A 46 -42.43 -19.79 28.47
N LYS A 47 -42.82 -20.95 27.91
CA LYS A 47 -43.42 -22.07 28.66
C LYS A 47 -42.41 -22.95 29.38
N SER A 48 -41.13 -22.87 29.06
CA SER A 48 -40.12 -23.72 29.66
C SER A 48 -39.76 -23.28 31.09
N THR A 49 -39.26 -24.22 31.88
CA THR A 49 -38.81 -23.96 33.25
C THR A 49 -37.56 -23.08 33.24
N PRO A 50 -37.21 -22.40 34.34
CA PRO A 50 -36.00 -21.59 34.42
C PRO A 50 -34.72 -22.35 34.02
N ILE A 51 -34.62 -23.64 34.40
CA ILE A 51 -33.48 -24.47 33.99
C ILE A 51 -33.52 -24.84 32.50
N GLY A 52 -34.71 -24.92 31.91
CA GLY A 52 -34.90 -25.07 30.48
C GLY A 52 -34.42 -23.83 29.71
N HIS A 53 -34.65 -22.62 30.23
CA HIS A 53 -34.12 -21.39 29.65
C HIS A 53 -32.60 -21.41 29.57
N ASP A 54 -31.94 -21.76 30.67
CA ASP A 54 -30.48 -21.80 30.74
C ASP A 54 -29.88 -22.79 29.74
N ILE A 55 -30.51 -23.97 29.59
CA ILE A 55 -30.09 -24.99 28.61
C ILE A 55 -30.26 -24.47 27.18
N ILE A 56 -31.38 -23.81 26.87
CA ILE A 56 -31.65 -23.27 25.53
C ILE A 56 -30.65 -22.15 25.20
N ILE A 57 -30.44 -21.21 26.13
CA ILE A 57 -29.47 -20.10 25.97
C ILE A 57 -28.06 -20.66 25.76
N TYR A 58 -27.63 -21.62 26.58
CA TYR A 58 -26.31 -22.24 26.46
C TYR A 58 -26.10 -22.92 25.10
N THR A 59 -27.13 -23.62 24.61
CA THR A 59 -27.09 -24.30 23.31
C THR A 59 -26.96 -23.30 22.16
N GLN A 60 -27.69 -22.18 22.21
CA GLN A 60 -27.56 -21.10 21.22
C GLN A 60 -26.19 -20.42 21.28
N LEU A 61 -25.63 -20.27 22.48
CA LEU A 61 -24.31 -19.68 22.69
C LEU A 61 -23.18 -20.57 22.14
N LEU A 62 -23.32 -21.90 22.27
CA LEU A 62 -22.45 -22.88 21.61
C LEU A 62 -22.57 -22.84 20.09
N ALA A 63 -23.80 -22.78 19.55
CA ALA A 63 -24.04 -22.72 18.11
C ALA A 63 -23.42 -21.46 17.48
N THR A 64 -23.59 -20.30 18.12
CA THR A 64 -22.99 -19.03 17.68
C THR A 64 -21.46 -19.06 17.78
N LYS A 65 -20.89 -19.59 18.87
CA LYS A 65 -19.43 -19.78 19.00
C LYS A 65 -18.85 -20.64 17.89
N ASN A 66 -19.52 -21.73 17.53
CA ASN A 66 -19.08 -22.61 16.45
C ASN A 66 -19.16 -21.91 15.09
N LYS A 67 -20.22 -21.15 14.83
CA LYS A 67 -20.37 -20.36 13.60
C LYS A 67 -19.26 -19.30 13.48
N LEU A 68 -18.94 -18.61 14.57
CA LEU A 68 -17.86 -17.62 14.61
C LEU A 68 -16.50 -18.28 14.30
N ASN A 69 -16.20 -19.42 14.94
CA ASN A 69 -14.98 -20.17 14.65
C ASN A 69 -14.88 -20.60 13.18
N ASN A 70 -16.00 -20.97 12.56
CA ASN A 70 -16.03 -21.31 11.14
C ASN A 70 -15.81 -20.09 10.25
N MET A 71 -16.38 -18.93 10.58
CA MET A 71 -16.12 -17.68 9.85
C MET A 71 -14.66 -17.23 9.97
N VAL A 72 -14.06 -17.36 11.16
CA VAL A 72 -12.65 -17.05 11.39
C VAL A 72 -11.75 -17.98 10.59
N LYS A 73 -12.06 -19.29 10.53
CA LYS A 73 -11.33 -20.25 9.69
C LYS A 73 -11.53 -20.05 8.19
N ALA A 74 -12.69 -19.57 7.77
CA ALA A 74 -13.03 -19.34 6.36
C ALA A 74 -12.58 -17.96 5.84
N SER A 75 -12.26 -17.02 6.72
CA SER A 75 -11.70 -15.73 6.31
C SER A 75 -10.32 -15.98 5.71
N LEU A 76 -10.15 -15.59 4.44
CA LEU A 76 -8.89 -15.69 3.72
C LEU A 76 -7.78 -15.02 4.56
N ALA A 77 -6.65 -15.71 4.76
CA ALA A 77 -5.50 -15.15 5.43
C ALA A 77 -4.91 -14.04 4.55
N PHE A 78 -5.36 -12.80 4.74
CA PHE A 78 -4.72 -11.66 4.11
C PHE A 78 -3.39 -11.46 4.84
N THR A 79 -2.30 -11.76 4.14
CA THR A 79 -0.97 -11.59 4.68
C THR A 79 -0.56 -10.16 4.38
N VAL A 80 -0.58 -9.29 5.40
CA VAL A 80 0.06 -7.98 5.32
C VAL A 80 1.51 -8.20 4.91
N SER A 81 2.01 -7.47 3.91
CA SER A 81 3.39 -7.65 3.45
C SER A 81 4.35 -7.39 4.63
N GLN A 82 5.33 -8.28 4.79
CA GLN A 82 6.37 -8.20 5.85
C GLN A 82 6.98 -6.79 6.03
N PRO A 83 7.28 -6.03 4.96
CA PRO A 83 7.82 -4.68 5.10
C PRO A 83 6.87 -3.71 5.82
N LEU A 84 5.56 -3.81 5.57
CA LEU A 84 4.58 -2.93 6.21
C LEU A 84 4.40 -3.27 7.70
N MET A 85 4.42 -4.56 8.03
CA MET A 85 4.37 -5.03 9.43
C MET A 85 5.60 -4.57 10.22
N ASN A 86 6.79 -4.59 9.60
CA ASN A 86 8.01 -4.12 10.24
C ASN A 86 8.00 -2.62 10.51
N ILE A 87 7.42 -1.80 9.61
CA ILE A 87 7.26 -0.35 9.83
C ILE A 87 6.30 -0.09 10.99
N ILE A 88 5.16 -0.79 11.01
CA ILE A 88 4.15 -0.66 12.08
C ILE A 88 4.72 -1.06 13.44
N MET A 89 5.50 -2.16 13.50
CA MET A 89 6.15 -2.61 14.73
C MET A 89 7.30 -1.69 15.17
N HIS A 90 8.09 -1.17 14.22
CA HIS A 90 9.18 -0.24 14.48
C HIS A 90 8.68 1.08 15.09
N ASP A 91 7.55 1.59 14.60
CA ASP A 91 7.01 2.88 15.05
C ASP A 91 6.14 2.77 16.32
N HIS A 92 6.14 1.61 16.99
CA HIS A 92 5.33 1.32 18.18
C HIS A 92 3.85 1.67 18.03
N VAL A 93 3.33 1.66 16.80
CA VAL A 93 1.91 1.92 16.58
C VAL A 93 1.16 0.72 17.12
N HIS A 94 0.46 0.91 18.25
CA HIS A 94 -0.40 -0.10 18.84
C HIS A 94 -1.61 -0.30 17.92
N VAL A 95 -1.41 -1.04 16.83
CA VAL A 95 -2.46 -1.43 15.89
C VAL A 95 -3.23 -2.57 16.56
N PRO A 96 -4.49 -2.36 16.96
CA PRO A 96 -5.25 -3.41 17.63
C PRO A 96 -5.39 -4.63 16.70
N ASN A 97 -5.22 -5.85 17.21
CA ASN A 97 -5.34 -7.09 16.44
C ASN A 97 -6.70 -7.28 15.74
N ASN A 98 -7.71 -6.45 16.07
CA ASN A 98 -9.05 -6.47 15.51
C ASN A 98 -9.35 -5.30 14.55
N ILE A 99 -8.32 -4.59 14.07
CA ILE A 99 -8.50 -3.40 13.22
C ILE A 99 -9.24 -3.70 11.91
N ASP A 100 -9.06 -4.89 11.35
CA ASP A 100 -9.74 -5.32 10.13
C ASP A 100 -11.21 -5.66 10.36
N LEU A 101 -11.56 -6.08 11.59
CA LEU A 101 -12.94 -6.37 11.98
C LEU A 101 -13.71 -5.08 12.29
N ASN A 102 -13.01 -4.04 12.74
CA ASN A 102 -13.62 -2.77 13.10
C ASN A 102 -13.66 -1.81 11.90
N VAL A 103 -14.78 -1.85 11.17
CA VAL A 103 -15.06 -0.97 10.00
C VAL A 103 -14.88 0.52 10.35
N PHE A 104 -15.26 0.94 11.56
CA PHE A 104 -15.12 2.33 11.99
C PHE A 104 -13.64 2.71 12.18
N ALA A 105 -12.86 1.89 12.89
CA ALA A 105 -11.43 2.13 13.07
C ALA A 105 -10.70 2.19 11.72
N LYS A 106 -11.01 1.25 10.82
CA LYS A 106 -10.49 1.22 9.45
C LYS A 106 -10.84 2.50 8.68
N LYS A 107 -12.06 3.01 8.81
CA LYS A 107 -12.48 4.26 8.16
C LYS A 107 -11.71 5.46 8.69
N VAL A 108 -11.56 5.58 10.01
CA VAL A 108 -10.81 6.68 10.66
C VAL A 108 -9.35 6.68 10.21
N ILE A 109 -8.71 5.52 10.23
CA ILE A 109 -7.30 5.39 9.85
C ILE A 109 -7.09 5.69 8.37
N ASN A 110 -7.95 5.16 7.49
CA ASN A 110 -7.86 5.48 6.07
C ASN A 110 -8.11 6.97 5.80
N SER A 111 -8.96 7.65 6.59
CA SER A 111 -9.12 9.11 6.49
C SER A 111 -7.83 9.83 6.86
N ALA A 112 -7.25 9.48 8.02
CA ALA A 112 -6.01 10.08 8.49
C ALA A 112 -4.86 9.86 7.49
N ILE A 113 -4.69 8.65 6.95
CA ILE A 113 -3.68 8.35 5.93
C ILE A 113 -3.89 9.20 4.67
N LYS A 114 -5.14 9.35 4.20
CA LYS A 114 -5.46 10.17 3.04
C LYS A 114 -5.16 11.65 3.28
N GLU A 115 -5.45 12.15 4.48
CA GLU A 115 -5.18 13.53 4.86
C GLU A 115 -3.67 13.79 4.89
N GLU A 116 -2.90 12.92 5.56
CA GLU A 116 -1.42 13.00 5.59
C GLU A 116 -0.81 12.93 4.19
N LEU A 117 -1.26 12.00 3.35
CA LEU A 117 -0.80 11.89 1.96
C LEU A 117 -1.11 13.16 1.16
N THR A 118 -2.31 13.73 1.34
CA THR A 118 -2.72 14.98 0.68
C THR A 118 -1.85 16.16 1.14
N GLN A 119 -1.52 16.23 2.42
CA GLN A 119 -0.63 17.25 2.96
C GLN A 119 0.80 17.09 2.42
N ALA A 120 1.33 15.86 2.40
CA ALA A 120 2.65 15.56 1.84
C ALA A 120 2.74 15.94 0.35
N HIS A 121 1.75 15.53 -0.45
CA HIS A 121 1.62 15.92 -1.86
C HIS A 121 1.58 17.44 -2.02
N SER A 122 0.82 18.14 -1.17
CA SER A 122 0.73 19.60 -1.21
C SER A 122 2.06 20.27 -0.87
N LYS A 123 2.80 19.75 0.13
CA LYS A 123 4.14 20.22 0.50
C LYS A 123 5.12 20.05 -0.65
N ILE A 124 5.19 18.87 -1.25
CA ILE A 124 6.08 18.56 -2.38
C ILE A 124 5.78 19.48 -3.57
N LYS A 125 4.49 19.60 -3.95
CA LYS A 125 4.08 20.47 -5.06
C LYS A 125 4.43 21.94 -4.83
N LYS A 126 4.32 22.42 -3.59
CA LYS A 126 4.73 23.79 -3.22
C LYS A 126 6.24 23.97 -3.29
N ALA A 127 7.02 23.00 -2.81
CA ALA A 127 8.49 23.03 -2.88
C ALA A 127 8.98 23.07 -4.34
N ILE A 128 8.44 22.20 -5.20
CA ILE A 128 8.72 22.20 -6.64
C ILE A 128 8.34 23.55 -7.27
N ARG A 129 7.17 24.11 -6.93
CA ARG A 129 6.76 25.41 -7.47
C ARG A 129 7.70 26.54 -7.03
N ALA A 130 8.19 26.49 -5.79
CA ALA A 130 9.12 27.49 -5.26
C ALA A 130 10.47 27.43 -6.01
N SER A 131 11.00 26.22 -6.25
CA SER A 131 12.27 26.04 -6.96
C SER A 131 12.25 26.58 -8.40
N PHE A 132 11.07 26.74 -9.01
CA PHE A 132 10.92 27.35 -10.34
C PHE A 132 10.67 28.87 -10.33
N ARG A 133 10.33 29.47 -9.19
CA ARG A 133 10.05 30.92 -9.11
C ARG A 133 11.32 31.75 -9.00
N ASP A 134 12.35 31.21 -8.37
CA ASP A 134 13.60 31.93 -8.10
C ASP A 134 14.64 31.72 -9.21
N SER A 135 14.22 31.90 -10.47
CA SER A 135 15.04 31.63 -11.67
C SER A 135 16.31 32.48 -11.81
N ASP A 136 16.50 33.49 -10.95
CA ASP A 136 17.59 34.46 -11.03
C ASP A 136 18.75 34.19 -10.04
N SER A 137 18.60 33.29 -9.07
CA SER A 137 19.57 33.13 -7.98
C SER A 137 19.88 31.66 -7.68
N SER A 138 20.84 31.13 -8.43
CA SER A 138 21.36 29.75 -8.36
C SER A 138 20.33 28.70 -8.79
N LEU A 139 20.68 27.92 -9.80
CA LEU A 139 19.91 26.74 -10.19
C LEU A 139 19.82 25.80 -8.98
N GLU A 140 18.68 25.78 -8.30
CA GLU A 140 18.45 24.83 -7.22
C GLU A 140 18.59 23.42 -7.81
N THR A 141 19.62 22.71 -7.37
CA THR A 141 19.84 21.34 -7.81
C THR A 141 18.68 20.46 -7.35
N ILE A 142 18.35 19.40 -8.10
CA ILE A 142 17.34 18.42 -7.68
C ILE A 142 17.65 17.85 -6.28
N TYR A 143 18.94 17.78 -5.93
CA TYR A 143 19.41 17.34 -4.61
C TYR A 143 19.05 18.32 -3.49
N SER A 144 19.26 19.63 -3.66
CA SER A 144 18.85 20.64 -2.66
C SER A 144 17.34 20.70 -2.49
N LEU A 145 16.57 20.53 -3.58
CA LEU A 145 15.12 20.37 -3.50
C LEU A 145 14.73 19.11 -2.70
N ALA A 146 15.43 17.99 -2.91
CA ALA A 146 15.20 16.76 -2.16
C ALA A 146 15.43 16.95 -0.66
N LEU A 147 16.53 17.62 -0.28
CA LEU A 147 16.81 17.99 1.11
C LEU A 147 15.69 18.85 1.70
N ASN A 148 15.21 19.86 0.96
CA ASN A 148 14.11 20.72 1.39
C ASN A 148 12.78 19.96 1.61
N VAL A 149 12.48 18.98 0.76
CA VAL A 149 11.27 18.15 0.88
C VAL A 149 11.32 17.29 2.15
N ILE A 150 12.47 16.69 2.44
CA ILE A 150 12.68 15.80 3.58
C ILE A 150 13.05 16.54 4.88
N THR A 151 13.19 17.87 4.84
CA THR A 151 13.38 18.69 6.05
C THR A 151 12.29 18.37 7.07
N ASN A 152 12.73 18.06 8.29
CA ASN A 152 11.93 17.59 9.43
C ASN A 152 11.48 16.11 9.37
N THR A 153 12.13 15.29 8.54
CA THR A 153 11.96 13.84 8.54
C THR A 153 13.28 13.15 8.89
N GLN A 154 13.22 11.89 9.32
CA GLN A 154 14.43 11.08 9.56
C GLN A 154 14.99 10.46 8.26
N LEU A 155 14.48 10.87 7.09
CA LEU A 155 14.88 10.30 5.81
C LEU A 155 16.16 10.97 5.30
N ALA A 156 17.01 10.17 4.65
CA ALA A 156 18.17 10.66 3.92
C ALA A 156 17.83 10.89 2.44
N ALA A 157 18.48 11.88 1.82
CA ALA A 157 18.36 12.13 0.38
C ALA A 157 19.08 11.03 -0.41
N ILE A 158 18.33 10.02 -0.82
CA ILE A 158 18.85 8.92 -1.65
C ILE A 158 18.71 9.24 -3.15
N PRO A 159 19.56 8.66 -4.02
CA PRO A 159 19.47 8.87 -5.48
C PRO A 159 18.09 8.55 -6.06
N ALA A 160 17.41 7.54 -5.55
CA ALA A 160 16.06 7.17 -5.98
C ALA A 160 15.02 8.29 -5.74
N LEU A 161 15.13 8.99 -4.61
CA LEU A 161 14.27 10.13 -4.30
C LEU A 161 14.56 11.30 -5.25
N CYS A 162 15.85 11.55 -5.54
CA CYS A 162 16.25 12.59 -6.48
C CYS A 162 15.72 12.30 -7.89
N ALA A 163 15.83 11.06 -8.38
CA ALA A 163 15.28 10.66 -9.67
C ALA A 163 13.75 10.82 -9.74
N TRP A 164 13.05 10.46 -8.67
CA TRP A 164 11.60 10.65 -8.58
C TRP A 164 11.21 12.13 -8.58
N LEU A 165 11.94 12.97 -7.83
CA LEU A 165 11.74 14.43 -7.85
C LEU A 165 12.06 15.03 -9.22
N ALA A 166 13.09 14.53 -9.91
CA ALA A 166 13.41 14.94 -11.27
C ALA A 166 12.23 14.67 -12.22
N LEU A 167 11.62 13.48 -12.12
CA LEU A 167 10.41 13.13 -12.88
C LEU A 167 9.24 14.06 -12.54
N LEU A 168 8.99 14.31 -11.25
CA LEU A 168 7.93 15.22 -10.82
C LEU A 168 8.16 16.64 -11.35
N CYS A 169 9.38 17.15 -11.27
CA CYS A 169 9.74 18.45 -11.82
C CYS A 169 9.51 18.49 -13.33
N ALA A 170 9.93 17.46 -14.07
CA ALA A 170 9.72 17.38 -15.51
C ALA A 170 8.23 17.34 -15.91
N LEU A 171 7.40 16.60 -15.17
CA LEU A 171 5.95 16.59 -15.36
C LEU A 171 5.30 17.90 -14.97
N PHE A 172 5.77 18.52 -13.88
CA PHE A 172 5.30 19.82 -13.44
C PHE A 172 5.54 20.86 -14.52
N ILE A 173 6.74 20.94 -15.10
CA ILE A 173 7.03 21.85 -16.22
C ILE A 173 6.06 21.67 -17.39
N LYS A 174 5.74 20.41 -17.75
CA LYS A 174 4.77 20.10 -18.82
C LYS A 174 3.34 20.55 -18.47
N ASP A 175 2.97 20.56 -17.19
CA ASP A 175 1.61 20.81 -16.71
C ASP A 175 1.37 22.21 -16.09
N ILE A 176 2.41 23.02 -15.86
CA ILE A 176 2.35 24.34 -15.20
C ILE A 176 1.26 25.22 -15.81
N SER A 177 0.98 25.08 -17.11
CA SER A 177 0.03 25.91 -17.83
C SER A 177 -1.42 25.81 -17.33
N ASN A 178 -1.83 24.72 -16.66
CA ASN A 178 -3.27 24.45 -16.46
C ASN A 178 -3.76 24.31 -15.02
N GLY A 179 -2.88 24.35 -14.01
CA GLY A 179 -3.31 24.23 -12.60
C GLY A 179 -4.14 22.96 -12.33
N ASP A 180 -3.94 21.92 -13.14
CA ASP A 180 -4.88 20.82 -13.31
C ASP A 180 -5.03 20.02 -12.00
N PRO A 181 -6.27 19.79 -11.50
CA PRO A 181 -6.50 18.91 -10.37
C PRO A 181 -5.99 17.47 -10.61
N LYS A 182 -5.74 17.08 -11.86
CA LYS A 182 -5.30 15.74 -12.26
C LYS A 182 -3.78 15.54 -12.31
N TYR A 183 -2.98 16.46 -11.79
CA TYR A 183 -1.50 16.35 -11.77
C TYR A 183 -1.02 14.98 -11.26
N TRP A 184 -1.53 14.50 -10.13
CA TRP A 184 -1.11 13.21 -9.56
C TRP A 184 -1.52 12.02 -10.42
N ASN A 185 -2.66 12.09 -11.12
CA ASN A 185 -3.06 11.03 -12.06
C ASN A 185 -2.07 10.91 -13.22
N LYS A 186 -1.54 12.04 -13.72
CA LYS A 186 -0.51 12.04 -14.78
C LYS A 186 0.82 11.50 -14.29
N VAL A 187 1.17 11.77 -13.03
CA VAL A 187 2.33 11.14 -12.38
C VAL A 187 2.14 9.62 -12.32
N ASP A 188 0.97 9.14 -11.90
CA ASP A 188 0.66 7.72 -11.82
C ASP A 188 0.66 7.06 -13.20
N GLU A 189 0.06 7.70 -14.22
CA GLU A 189 0.10 7.25 -15.61
C GLU A 189 1.54 7.11 -16.13
N GLN A 190 2.40 8.09 -15.84
CA GLN A 190 3.78 8.05 -16.31
C GLN A 190 4.62 7.00 -15.54
N LEU A 191 4.39 6.81 -14.24
CA LEU A 191 4.99 5.71 -13.49
C LEU A 191 4.53 4.34 -14.01
N LEU A 192 3.26 4.22 -14.40
CA LEU A 192 2.71 3.02 -15.02
C LEU A 192 3.33 2.75 -16.39
N GLU A 193 3.52 3.79 -17.21
CA GLU A 193 4.17 3.70 -18.52
C GLU A 193 5.63 3.22 -18.38
N ILE A 194 6.40 3.80 -17.44
CA ILE A 194 7.77 3.36 -17.11
C ILE A 194 7.78 1.88 -16.70
N ARG A 195 6.87 1.46 -15.83
CA ARG A 195 6.77 0.06 -15.39
C ARG A 195 6.42 -0.89 -16.54
N THR A 196 5.52 -0.46 -17.42
CA THR A 196 5.08 -1.24 -18.59
C THR A 196 6.23 -1.40 -19.58
N LYS A 197 6.96 -0.32 -19.89
CA LYS A 197 8.15 -0.34 -20.76
C LYS A 197 9.27 -1.21 -20.20
N ALA A 198 9.44 -1.22 -18.88
CA ALA A 198 10.42 -2.06 -18.21
C ALA A 198 10.00 -3.54 -18.12
N GLY A 199 8.79 -3.92 -18.53
CA GLY A 199 8.31 -5.30 -18.46
C GLY A 199 8.24 -5.86 -17.03
N GLN A 200 7.97 -5.01 -16.04
CA GLN A 200 8.01 -5.33 -14.60
C GLN A 200 9.37 -5.83 -14.06
N ASP A 201 10.43 -5.77 -14.86
CA ASP A 201 11.78 -6.17 -14.47
C ASP A 201 12.41 -5.09 -13.57
N LYS A 202 12.78 -5.48 -12.34
CA LYS A 202 13.30 -4.57 -11.32
C LYS A 202 14.58 -3.84 -11.76
N ASP A 203 15.43 -4.48 -12.56
CA ASP A 203 16.69 -3.88 -13.00
C ASP A 203 16.46 -2.91 -14.16
N LYS A 204 15.53 -3.23 -15.05
CA LYS A 204 15.12 -2.32 -16.12
C LYS A 204 14.40 -1.09 -15.59
N ILE A 205 13.61 -1.22 -14.52
CA ILE A 205 12.96 -0.08 -13.86
C ILE A 205 14.01 0.89 -13.32
N LYS A 206 15.08 0.40 -12.68
CA LYS A 206 16.17 1.28 -12.19
C LYS A 206 16.88 2.01 -13.32
N CYS A 207 17.06 1.37 -14.46
CA CYS A 207 17.65 1.97 -15.65
C CYS A 207 16.73 3.01 -16.33
N ALA A 208 15.40 2.88 -16.22
CA ALA A 208 14.46 3.80 -16.85
C ALA A 208 14.45 5.22 -16.24
N PHE A 209 15.09 5.40 -15.09
CA PHE A 209 15.26 6.69 -14.42
C PHE A 209 16.65 7.32 -14.65
N LYS A 210 17.54 6.67 -15.40
CA LYS A 210 18.81 7.26 -15.89
C LYS A 210 18.56 8.02 -17.18
#